data_AF-A0A497D028-F1
#
_entry.id   AF-A0A497D028-F1
#
_cell.length_a   1.000
_cell.length_b   1.000
_cell.length_c   1.000
_cell.angle_alpha   90.00
_cell.angle_beta   90.00
_cell.angle_gamma   90.00
#
_symmetry.space_group_name_H-M   'P 1'
#
loop_
_entity.id
_entity.type
_entity.pdbx_description
1 polymer ?
#
loop_
_entity_poly.entity_id
_entity_poly.type
_entity_poly.pdbx_seq_one_letter_code
_entity_poly.pdbx_strand_id
1 'polypeptide(L)'
;MKQKTNFIVFGQGRSGSNLLVDLLNSHPAIHCDMELLNKNQLARKNKIFRSFVYNFPYHYIKRKMKRSSSKLYGFKLMYHQLENHEKIRPKLFNENWKIIHIQRKDIFAQTLSTLIAKKTGKYIRKHQDVVDNIVLRIEPQNVAEDISLRLRAIKYELEVLIGLNYFDVVYENDLADSNSWNESMEGVFKYLGVPPIEVSATTLKTDNRTNEERISNYSEILEYLSNSKFSYLLEQKA
;
A
#
# COMPACT_ATOMS: atom_id res chain seq x y z
N MET A 1 -25.80 19.55 -4.87
CA MET A 1 -25.03 18.60 -4.04
C MET A 1 -23.59 19.10 -3.96
N LYS A 2 -23.04 19.38 -2.77
CA LYS A 2 -21.62 19.75 -2.63
C LYS A 2 -20.75 18.64 -3.23
N GLN A 3 -19.80 18.99 -4.09
CA GLN A 3 -18.87 18.04 -4.69
C GLN A 3 -18.03 17.40 -3.59
N LYS A 4 -18.11 16.07 -3.47
CA LYS A 4 -17.27 15.31 -2.53
C LYS A 4 -15.82 15.37 -2.99
N THR A 5 -14.90 15.68 -2.08
CA THR A 5 -13.47 15.53 -2.33
C THR A 5 -13.15 14.04 -2.36
N ASN A 6 -12.58 13.59 -3.48
CA ASN A 6 -12.18 12.20 -3.64
C ASN A 6 -10.67 12.08 -3.57
N PHE A 7 -10.15 10.93 -3.12
CA PHE A 7 -8.72 10.70 -3.10
C PHE A 7 -8.34 9.24 -3.38
N ILE A 8 -7.10 9.01 -3.80
CA ILE A 8 -6.52 7.67 -3.92
C ILE A 8 -5.30 7.55 -3.02
N VAL A 9 -5.14 6.39 -2.39
CA VAL A 9 -3.87 5.98 -1.79
C VAL A 9 -3.14 5.15 -2.84
N PHE A 10 -2.12 5.73 -3.47
CA PHE A 10 -1.38 5.15 -4.58
C PHE A 10 -0.01 4.66 -4.12
N GLY A 11 0.39 3.46 -4.54
CA GLY A 11 1.69 2.90 -4.19
C GLY A 11 1.75 1.39 -4.35
N GLN A 12 2.64 0.74 -3.61
CA GLN A 12 2.89 -0.70 -3.71
C GLN A 12 2.35 -1.52 -2.55
N GLY A 13 2.28 -2.83 -2.77
CA GLY A 13 2.05 -3.78 -1.69
C GLY A 13 3.16 -3.69 -0.64
N ARG A 14 2.79 -3.89 0.63
CA ARG A 14 3.69 -3.92 1.80
C ARG A 14 4.37 -2.59 2.17
N SER A 15 3.85 -1.47 1.67
CA SER A 15 4.32 -0.12 2.01
C SER A 15 3.71 0.48 3.29
N GLY A 16 2.95 -0.28 4.07
CA GLY A 16 2.16 0.27 5.18
C GLY A 16 0.80 0.85 4.76
N SER A 17 0.44 0.75 3.48
CA SER A 17 -0.82 1.28 2.95
C SER A 17 -2.10 0.76 3.62
N ASN A 18 -2.09 -0.43 4.23
CA ASN A 18 -3.23 -0.89 5.04
C ASN A 18 -3.37 -0.11 6.36
N LEU A 19 -2.25 0.19 7.03
CA LEU A 19 -2.23 1.00 8.24
C LEU A 19 -2.67 2.43 7.93
N LEU A 20 -2.16 3.02 6.84
CA LEU A 20 -2.60 4.35 6.40
C LEU A 20 -4.11 4.41 6.13
N VAL A 21 -4.69 3.39 5.48
CA VAL A 21 -6.14 3.32 5.27
C VAL A 21 -6.91 3.21 6.59
N ASP A 22 -6.38 2.49 7.58
CA ASP A 22 -6.99 2.37 8.90
C ASP A 22 -6.98 3.72 9.65
N LEU A 23 -5.84 4.41 9.66
CA LEU A 23 -5.71 5.77 10.22
C LEU A 23 -6.62 6.78 9.52
N LEU A 24 -6.73 6.73 8.19
CA LEU A 24 -7.67 7.57 7.44
C LEU A 24 -9.13 7.29 7.84
N ASN A 25 -9.47 6.03 8.08
CA ASN A 25 -10.82 5.61 8.47
C ASN A 25 -11.16 5.89 9.93
N SER A 26 -10.19 6.25 10.79
CA SER A 26 -10.49 6.73 12.14
C SER A 26 -11.17 8.12 12.12
N HIS A 27 -11.03 8.86 11.02
CA HIS A 27 -11.65 10.18 10.88
C HIS A 27 -13.13 10.09 10.45
N PRO A 28 -14.08 10.67 11.21
CA PRO A 28 -15.52 10.55 10.91
C PRO A 28 -15.97 11.18 9.58
N ALA A 29 -15.15 12.03 8.96
CA ALA A 29 -15.46 12.67 7.69
C ALA A 29 -14.94 11.88 6.48
N ILE A 30 -14.11 10.86 6.70
CA ILE A 30 -13.42 10.11 5.66
C ILE A 30 -13.99 8.70 5.58
N HIS A 31 -14.10 8.18 4.37
CA HIS A 31 -14.24 6.75 4.13
C HIS A 31 -13.24 6.35 3.06
N CYS A 32 -12.34 5.43 3.41
CA CYS A 32 -11.31 4.90 2.53
C CYS A 32 -11.51 3.39 2.34
N ASP A 33 -11.98 3.00 1.15
CA ASP A 33 -12.07 1.59 0.79
C ASP A 33 -10.66 1.00 0.61
N MET A 34 -10.53 -0.32 0.77
CA MET A 34 -9.29 -1.04 0.46
C MET A 34 -9.09 -1.13 -1.07
N GLU A 35 -8.50 -2.22 -1.57
CA GLU A 35 -8.22 -2.38 -2.99
C GLU A 35 -9.46 -2.83 -3.79
N LEU A 36 -10.21 -1.86 -4.32
CA LEU A 36 -11.42 -2.11 -5.11
C LEU A 36 -11.17 -2.96 -6.36
N LEU A 37 -10.00 -2.81 -6.98
CA LEU A 37 -9.63 -3.47 -8.23
C LEU A 37 -8.72 -4.70 -8.00
N ASN A 38 -8.64 -5.20 -6.78
CA ASN A 38 -7.84 -6.38 -6.46
C ASN A 38 -8.44 -7.64 -7.10
N LYS A 39 -7.67 -8.28 -7.99
CA LYS A 39 -8.10 -9.47 -8.74
C LYS A 39 -8.49 -10.63 -7.82
N ASN A 40 -7.78 -10.85 -6.71
CA ASN A 40 -8.08 -11.94 -5.77
C ASN A 40 -9.38 -11.70 -5.01
N GLN A 41 -9.65 -10.45 -4.63
CA GLN A 41 -10.92 -10.09 -3.99
C GLN A 41 -12.10 -10.19 -4.97
N LEU A 42 -11.91 -9.71 -6.20
CA LEU A 42 -12.92 -9.80 -7.26
C LEU A 42 -13.15 -11.25 -7.69
N ALA A 43 -12.14 -12.12 -7.63
CA ALA A 43 -12.27 -13.54 -8.00
C ALA A 43 -13.32 -14.29 -7.15
N ARG A 44 -13.57 -13.84 -5.91
CA ARG A 44 -14.62 -14.38 -5.03
C ARG A 44 -16.05 -13.97 -5.43
N LYS A 45 -16.20 -13.09 -6.41
CA LYS A 45 -17.49 -12.64 -6.93
C LYS A 45 -17.87 -13.40 -8.20
N ASN A 46 -19.15 -13.40 -8.54
CA ASN A 46 -19.65 -14.07 -9.74
C ASN A 46 -19.01 -13.48 -11.02
N LYS A 47 -18.93 -14.32 -12.06
CA LYS A 47 -18.24 -14.00 -13.33
C LYS A 47 -18.80 -12.76 -14.02
N ILE A 48 -20.11 -12.55 -13.97
CA ILE A 48 -20.80 -11.40 -14.58
C ILE A 48 -20.34 -10.10 -13.91
N PHE A 49 -20.36 -10.06 -12.57
CA PHE A 49 -19.91 -8.92 -11.80
C PHE A 49 -18.42 -8.63 -12.03
N ARG A 50 -17.58 -9.66 -12.07
CA ARG A 50 -16.15 -9.53 -12.39
C ARG A 50 -15.93 -8.90 -13.77
N SER A 51 -16.65 -9.38 -14.78
CA SER A 51 -16.59 -8.84 -16.14
C SER A 51 -17.03 -7.38 -16.17
N PHE A 52 -18.10 -7.03 -15.45
CA PHE A 52 -18.54 -5.64 -15.32
C PHE A 52 -17.45 -4.75 -14.71
N VAL A 53 -16.85 -5.15 -13.58
CA VAL A 53 -15.79 -4.36 -12.93
C VAL A 53 -14.57 -4.21 -13.83
N TYR A 54 -14.19 -5.25 -14.56
CA TYR A 54 -13.04 -5.22 -15.46
C TYR A 54 -13.25 -4.28 -16.65
N ASN A 55 -14.43 -4.33 -17.28
CA ASN A 55 -14.77 -3.51 -18.45
C ASN A 55 -15.18 -2.07 -18.09
N PHE A 56 -15.76 -1.87 -16.90
CA PHE A 56 -16.28 -0.59 -16.43
C PHE A 56 -15.78 -0.21 -15.02
N PRO A 57 -14.45 -0.21 -14.78
CA PRO A 57 -13.87 -0.02 -13.44
C PRO A 57 -14.25 1.32 -12.81
N TYR A 58 -14.27 2.40 -13.60
CA TYR A 58 -14.68 3.71 -13.10
C TYR A 58 -16.16 3.77 -12.68
N HIS A 59 -17.06 3.08 -13.38
CA HIS A 59 -18.47 3.01 -12.97
C HIS A 59 -18.63 2.26 -11.64
N TYR A 60 -17.83 1.21 -11.44
CA TYR A 60 -17.79 0.50 -10.18
C TYR A 60 -17.30 1.39 -9.03
N ILE A 61 -16.20 2.14 -9.23
CA ILE A 61 -15.66 3.11 -8.26
C ILE A 61 -16.70 4.19 -7.95
N LYS A 62 -17.32 4.79 -8.98
CA LYS A 62 -18.35 5.83 -8.83
C LYS A 62 -19.56 5.32 -8.04
N ARG A 63 -19.95 4.06 -8.23
CA ARG A 63 -21.05 3.44 -7.47
C ARG A 63 -20.70 3.28 -5.99
N LYS A 64 -19.46 2.90 -5.67
CA LYS A 64 -18.97 2.82 -4.29
C LYS A 64 -18.93 4.19 -3.62
N MET A 65 -18.36 5.17 -4.31
CA MET A 65 -18.32 6.57 -3.88
C MET A 65 -19.72 7.14 -3.55
N LYS A 66 -20.72 6.89 -4.42
CA LYS A 66 -22.10 7.35 -4.21
C LYS A 66 -22.80 6.71 -3.01
N ARG A 67 -22.38 5.50 -2.60
CA ARG A 67 -22.98 4.78 -1.46
C ARG A 67 -22.38 5.20 -0.12
N SER A 68 -21.19 5.77 -0.11
CA SER A 68 -20.60 6.33 1.10
C SER A 68 -21.39 7.57 1.54
N SER A 69 -21.69 7.69 2.83
CA SER A 69 -22.26 8.89 3.45
C SER A 69 -21.18 9.91 3.84
N SER A 70 -19.91 9.52 3.90
CA SER A 70 -18.79 10.37 4.33
C SER A 70 -18.57 11.56 3.38
N LYS A 71 -18.03 12.64 3.94
CA LYS A 71 -17.71 13.89 3.23
C LYS A 71 -16.63 13.66 2.18
N LEU A 72 -15.61 12.90 2.56
CA LEU A 72 -14.49 12.48 1.72
C LEU A 72 -14.60 10.99 1.43
N TYR A 73 -14.30 10.62 0.18
CA TYR A 73 -14.26 9.23 -0.23
C TYR A 73 -12.92 8.92 -0.91
N GLY A 74 -12.27 7.87 -0.48
CA GLY A 74 -11.09 7.38 -1.16
C GLY A 74 -11.03 5.88 -1.23
N PHE A 75 -10.02 5.40 -1.94
CA PHE A 75 -9.70 3.98 -1.94
C PHE A 75 -8.23 3.76 -2.25
N LYS A 76 -7.77 2.56 -1.92
CA LYS A 76 -6.40 2.15 -2.20
C LYS A 76 -6.25 1.62 -3.63
N LEU A 77 -5.29 2.15 -4.38
CA LEU A 77 -5.00 1.77 -5.76
C LEU A 77 -3.52 1.38 -5.88
N MET A 78 -3.23 0.10 -6.04
CA MET A 78 -1.84 -0.35 -6.20
C MET A 78 -1.35 -0.11 -7.64
N TYR A 79 -0.05 0.12 -7.86
CA TYR A 79 0.52 0.38 -9.20
C TYR A 79 0.07 -0.64 -10.26
N HIS A 80 0.13 -1.93 -9.95
CA HIS A 80 -0.26 -3.00 -10.87
C HIS A 80 -1.76 -2.96 -11.21
N GLN A 81 -2.61 -2.41 -10.34
CA GLN A 81 -4.04 -2.24 -10.63
C GLN A 81 -4.25 -1.11 -11.64
N LEU A 82 -3.46 -0.02 -11.55
CA LEU A 82 -3.48 1.04 -12.54
C LEU A 82 -2.93 0.56 -13.87
N GLU A 83 -1.79 -0.15 -13.87
CA GLU A 83 -1.17 -0.73 -15.07
C GLU A 83 -2.14 -1.69 -15.80
N ASN A 84 -2.89 -2.51 -15.06
CA ASN A 84 -3.91 -3.39 -15.64
C ASN A 84 -5.18 -2.64 -16.12
N HIS A 85 -5.37 -1.39 -15.71
CA HIS A 85 -6.57 -0.61 -15.98
C HIS A 85 -6.27 0.83 -16.44
N GLU A 86 -5.23 1.04 -17.25
CA GLU A 86 -4.73 2.38 -17.67
C GLU A 86 -5.82 3.36 -18.12
N LYS A 87 -6.92 2.86 -18.70
CA LYS A 87 -8.08 3.65 -19.10
C LYS A 87 -8.75 4.43 -17.95
N ILE A 88 -8.54 4.06 -16.69
CA ILE A 88 -9.04 4.81 -15.53
C ILE A 88 -8.13 5.95 -15.12
N ARG A 89 -6.85 5.95 -15.55
CA ARG A 89 -5.85 6.92 -15.11
C ARG A 89 -6.31 8.35 -15.34
N PRO A 90 -6.76 8.78 -16.54
CA PRO A 90 -7.19 10.17 -16.73
C PRO A 90 -8.34 10.58 -15.78
N LYS A 91 -9.26 9.66 -15.50
CA LYS A 91 -10.42 9.92 -14.64
C LYS A 91 -10.09 10.02 -13.15
N LEU A 92 -8.99 9.41 -12.72
CA LEU A 92 -8.59 9.38 -11.31
C LEU A 92 -7.41 10.31 -10.99
N PHE A 93 -6.60 10.67 -11.98
CA PHE A 93 -5.39 11.45 -11.79
C PHE A 93 -5.48 12.85 -12.42
N ASN A 94 -6.35 13.05 -13.41
CA ASN A 94 -6.48 14.34 -14.10
C ASN A 94 -7.79 15.07 -13.78
N GLU A 95 -8.74 14.43 -13.10
CA GLU A 95 -10.00 15.02 -12.65
C GLU A 95 -9.98 15.10 -11.12
N ASN A 96 -9.97 16.27 -10.47
CA ASN A 96 -10.35 16.59 -9.07
C ASN A 96 -10.13 15.56 -7.91
N TRP A 97 -9.33 14.52 -8.10
CA TRP A 97 -9.00 13.51 -7.11
C TRP A 97 -7.64 13.86 -6.52
N LYS A 98 -7.57 13.87 -5.19
CA LYS A 98 -6.31 14.05 -4.47
C LYS A 98 -5.53 12.74 -4.46
N ILE A 99 -4.21 12.82 -4.42
CA ILE A 99 -3.34 11.65 -4.48
C ILE A 99 -2.51 11.63 -3.21
N ILE A 100 -2.60 10.55 -2.45
CA ILE A 100 -1.68 10.25 -1.36
C ILE A 100 -0.76 9.14 -1.87
N HIS A 101 0.52 9.45 -2.05
CA HIS A 101 1.51 8.51 -2.54
C HIS A 101 2.24 7.86 -1.35
N ILE A 102 2.02 6.56 -1.14
CA ILE A 102 2.58 5.81 -0.02
C ILE A 102 3.82 5.03 -0.45
N GLN A 103 4.94 5.39 0.15
CA GLN A 103 6.25 4.84 -0.15
C GLN A 103 6.81 4.05 1.04
N ARG A 104 7.76 3.15 0.75
CA ARG A 104 8.60 2.52 1.76
C ARG A 104 10.02 2.51 1.23
N LYS A 105 10.92 3.23 1.91
CA LYS A 105 12.28 3.48 1.45
C LYS A 105 13.17 2.25 1.61
N ASP A 106 12.94 1.42 2.65
CA ASP A 106 13.64 0.15 2.79
C ASP A 106 13.05 -0.91 1.84
N ILE A 107 13.56 -0.87 0.60
CA ILE A 107 13.20 -1.78 -0.50
C ILE A 107 13.45 -3.23 -0.11
N PHE A 108 14.55 -3.50 0.60
CA PHE A 108 14.91 -4.87 0.98
C PHE A 108 13.92 -5.42 2.01
N ALA A 109 13.62 -4.68 3.09
CA ALA A 109 12.62 -5.09 4.06
C ALA A 109 11.22 -5.19 3.46
N GLN A 110 10.85 -4.31 2.52
CA GLN A 110 9.58 -4.41 1.80
C GLN A 110 9.50 -5.68 0.94
N THR A 111 10.61 -6.05 0.29
CA THR A 111 10.73 -7.27 -0.53
C THR A 111 10.55 -8.52 0.34
N LEU A 112 11.29 -8.63 1.45
CA LEU A 112 11.13 -9.75 2.38
C LEU A 112 9.72 -9.84 2.94
N SER A 113 9.11 -8.70 3.29
CA SER A 113 7.72 -8.63 3.73
C SER A 113 6.74 -9.17 2.67
N THR A 114 7.00 -8.94 1.38
CA THR A 114 6.20 -9.49 0.28
C THR A 114 6.36 -11.00 0.16
N LEU A 115 7.60 -11.49 0.14
CA LEU A 115 7.88 -12.92 -0.03
C LEU A 115 7.32 -13.74 1.13
N ILE A 116 7.47 -13.25 2.36
CA ILE A 116 6.89 -13.90 3.54
C ILE A 116 5.36 -13.90 3.45
N ALA A 117 4.73 -12.77 3.10
CA ALA A 117 3.27 -12.71 2.98
C ALA A 117 2.72 -13.62 1.86
N LYS A 118 3.45 -13.75 0.73
CA LYS A 118 3.11 -14.69 -0.36
C LYS A 118 3.18 -16.14 0.11
N LYS A 119 4.22 -16.51 0.89
CA LYS A 119 4.40 -17.89 1.40
C LYS A 119 3.41 -18.25 2.51
N THR A 120 3.09 -17.32 3.42
CA THR A 120 2.19 -17.59 4.55
C THR A 120 0.72 -17.33 4.23
N GLY A 121 0.42 -16.58 3.16
CA GLY A 121 -0.93 -16.07 2.89
C GLY A 121 -1.40 -14.98 3.87
N LYS A 122 -0.55 -14.54 4.80
CA LYS A 122 -0.88 -13.53 5.82
C LYS A 122 -0.35 -12.15 5.43
N TYR A 123 -1.29 -11.25 5.13
CA TYR A 123 -0.99 -9.88 4.65
C TYR A 123 -1.33 -8.79 5.67
N ILE A 124 -2.17 -9.06 6.65
CA ILE A 124 -2.61 -8.11 7.68
C ILE A 124 -2.65 -8.86 9.00
N ARG A 125 -2.34 -8.17 10.09
CA ARG A 125 -2.57 -8.63 11.45
C ARG A 125 -3.43 -7.61 12.18
N LYS A 126 -4.39 -8.07 12.97
CA LYS A 126 -5.15 -7.29 13.94
C LYS A 126 -4.80 -7.72 15.36
N HIS A 127 -5.19 -6.94 16.37
CA HIS A 127 -4.86 -7.22 17.78
C HIS A 127 -5.23 -8.63 18.26
N GLN A 128 -6.27 -9.25 17.71
CA GLN A 128 -6.76 -10.57 18.13
C GLN A 128 -6.07 -11.74 17.38
N ASP A 129 -5.25 -11.45 16.38
CA ASP A 129 -4.63 -12.49 15.56
C ASP A 129 -3.40 -13.11 16.25
N VAL A 130 -3.36 -14.44 16.29
CA VAL A 130 -2.21 -15.22 16.76
C VAL A 130 -1.02 -15.01 15.81
N VAL A 131 0.15 -14.74 16.40
CA VAL A 131 1.41 -14.66 15.65
C VAL A 131 1.87 -16.08 15.35
N ASP A 132 1.97 -16.41 14.06
CA ASP A 132 2.55 -17.69 13.66
C ASP A 132 4.07 -17.62 13.82
N ASN A 133 4.66 -18.57 14.54
CA ASN A 133 6.11 -18.75 14.63
C ASN A 133 6.67 -19.52 13.42
N ILE A 134 6.20 -19.21 12.22
CA ILE A 134 6.73 -19.83 11.00
C ILE A 134 8.11 -19.23 10.69
N VAL A 135 9.07 -20.11 10.42
CA VAL A 135 10.38 -19.79 9.87
C VAL A 135 10.41 -20.28 8.43
N LEU A 136 10.84 -19.44 7.50
CA LEU A 136 10.82 -19.73 6.06
C LEU A 136 12.23 -19.84 5.50
N ARG A 137 12.45 -20.79 4.60
CA ARG A 137 13.60 -20.73 3.68
C ARG A 137 13.17 -19.94 2.42
N ILE A 138 13.98 -19.00 1.96
CA ILE A 138 13.69 -18.17 0.78
C ILE A 138 14.90 -18.21 -0.15
N GLU A 139 14.71 -18.64 -1.40
CA GLU A 139 15.79 -18.64 -2.39
C GLU A 139 16.28 -17.22 -2.68
N PRO A 140 17.60 -16.94 -2.59
CA PRO A 140 18.15 -15.61 -2.81
C PRO A 140 17.82 -15.01 -4.19
N GLN A 141 17.69 -15.86 -5.23
CA GLN A 141 17.30 -15.44 -6.57
C GLN A 141 15.89 -14.81 -6.56
N ASN A 142 14.94 -15.39 -5.83
CA ASN A 142 13.58 -14.85 -5.71
C ASN A 142 13.58 -13.46 -5.04
N VAL A 143 14.52 -13.21 -4.12
CA VAL A 143 14.69 -11.89 -3.49
C VAL A 143 15.18 -10.86 -4.51
N ALA A 144 16.21 -11.20 -5.27
CA ALA A 144 16.76 -10.33 -6.32
C ALA A 144 15.75 -10.02 -7.44
N GLU A 145 14.92 -11.01 -7.82
CA GLU A 145 13.83 -10.83 -8.79
C GLU A 145 12.73 -9.91 -8.25
N ASP A 146 12.28 -10.09 -7.00
CA ASP A 146 11.23 -9.25 -6.39
C ASP A 146 11.75 -7.82 -6.13
N ILE A 147 13.05 -7.64 -5.79
CA ILE A 147 13.71 -6.32 -5.79
C ILE A 147 13.64 -5.66 -7.18
N SER A 148 13.99 -6.40 -8.24
CA SER A 148 13.95 -5.88 -9.61
C SER A 148 12.53 -5.43 -10.00
N LEU A 149 11.53 -6.24 -9.66
CA LEU A 149 10.12 -5.90 -9.89
C LEU A 149 9.71 -4.64 -9.13
N ARG A 150 10.15 -4.52 -7.87
CA ARG A 150 9.86 -3.38 -7.00
C ARG A 150 10.49 -2.08 -7.51
N LEU A 151 11.74 -2.12 -7.95
CA LEU A 151 12.42 -0.97 -8.55
C LEU A 151 11.72 -0.51 -9.85
N ARG A 152 11.26 -1.44 -10.69
CA ARG A 152 10.44 -1.11 -11.87
C ARG A 152 9.11 -0.48 -11.47
N ALA A 153 8.46 -1.00 -10.43
CA ALA A 153 7.22 -0.43 -9.92
C ALA A 153 7.42 0.99 -9.38
N ILE A 154 8.51 1.26 -8.64
CA ILE A 154 8.85 2.62 -8.18
C ILE A 154 9.01 3.56 -9.37
N LYS A 155 9.74 3.14 -10.41
CA LYS A 155 9.91 3.95 -11.62
C LYS A 155 8.56 4.28 -12.27
N TYR A 156 7.69 3.29 -12.46
CA TYR A 156 6.36 3.49 -13.00
C TYR A 156 5.50 4.41 -12.14
N GLU A 157 5.54 4.27 -10.80
CA GLU A 157 4.83 5.16 -9.88
C GLU A 157 5.25 6.61 -10.04
N LEU A 158 6.55 6.87 -10.08
CA LEU A 158 7.09 8.21 -10.28
C LEU A 158 6.70 8.77 -11.65
N GLU A 159 6.80 7.97 -12.73
CA GLU A 159 6.35 8.36 -14.07
C GLU A 159 4.85 8.70 -14.12
N VAL A 160 4.02 7.96 -13.35
CA VAL A 160 2.59 8.25 -13.26
C VAL A 160 2.32 9.60 -12.62
N LEU A 161 3.15 9.98 -11.64
CA LEU A 161 2.98 11.17 -10.79
C LEU A 161 3.60 12.45 -11.37
N ILE A 162 4.39 12.39 -12.44
CA ILE A 162 4.99 13.57 -13.08
C ILE A 162 3.90 14.62 -13.41
N GLY A 163 4.09 15.84 -12.90
CA GLY A 163 3.19 16.97 -13.15
C GLY A 163 1.88 16.93 -12.36
N LEU A 164 1.69 15.96 -11.46
CA LEU A 164 0.51 15.87 -10.61
C LEU A 164 0.79 16.42 -9.20
N ASN A 165 -0.26 16.94 -8.56
CA ASN A 165 -0.20 17.33 -7.16
C ASN A 165 -0.56 16.15 -6.26
N TYR A 166 0.39 15.69 -5.44
CA TYR A 166 0.21 14.58 -4.52
C TYR A 166 0.87 14.89 -3.16
N PHE A 167 0.42 14.17 -2.13
CA PHE A 167 1.01 14.22 -0.80
C PHE A 167 1.75 12.90 -0.55
N ASP A 168 3.03 12.98 -0.21
CA ASP A 168 3.83 11.80 0.11
C ASP A 168 3.62 11.36 1.55
N VAL A 169 3.51 10.05 1.74
CA VAL A 169 3.62 9.38 3.04
C VAL A 169 4.74 8.35 2.90
N VAL A 170 5.74 8.43 3.76
CA VAL A 170 6.89 7.53 3.80
C VAL A 170 6.76 6.64 5.02
N TYR A 171 6.65 5.33 4.83
CA TYR A 171 6.42 4.37 5.91
C TYR A 171 7.37 4.55 7.10
N GLU A 172 8.67 4.66 6.83
CA GLU A 172 9.70 4.77 7.87
C GLU A 172 9.57 6.03 8.71
N ASN A 173 9.14 7.14 8.10
CA ASN A 173 9.04 8.45 8.76
C ASN A 173 7.68 8.63 9.42
N ASP A 174 6.62 8.18 8.75
CA ASP A 174 5.25 8.60 9.06
C ASP A 174 4.41 7.51 9.75
N LEU A 175 4.76 6.24 9.55
CA LEU A 175 3.89 5.12 9.94
C LEU A 175 4.57 4.08 10.83
N ALA A 176 5.90 3.99 10.81
CA ALA A 176 6.64 2.94 11.50
C ALA A 176 6.55 3.07 13.02
N ASP A 177 6.58 4.30 13.55
CA ASP A 177 6.36 4.61 14.96
C ASP A 177 4.94 5.16 15.17
N SER A 178 4.20 4.56 16.11
CA SER A 178 2.86 5.03 16.47
C SER A 178 2.84 6.40 17.13
N ASN A 179 3.95 6.83 17.74
CA ASN A 179 4.03 8.16 18.35
C ASN A 179 3.96 9.29 17.30
N SER A 180 4.40 9.02 16.07
CA SER A 180 4.39 9.97 14.96
C SER A 180 3.06 10.06 14.22
N TRP A 181 2.11 9.14 14.47
CA TRP A 181 0.89 9.04 13.66
C TRP A 181 0.02 10.29 13.68
N ASN A 182 -0.15 10.94 14.84
CA ASN A 182 -0.97 12.16 14.93
C ASN A 182 -0.36 13.31 14.10
N GLU A 183 0.96 13.51 14.20
CA GLU A 183 1.68 14.53 13.46
C GLU A 183 1.65 14.27 11.95
N SER A 184 2.00 13.05 11.52
CA SER A 184 1.99 12.68 10.10
C SER A 184 0.59 12.77 9.49
N MET A 185 -0.44 12.35 10.24
CA MET A 185 -1.82 12.40 9.74
C MET A 185 -2.40 13.82 9.73
N GLU A 186 -1.92 14.75 10.55
CA GLU A 186 -2.31 16.17 10.45
C GLU A 186 -2.00 16.73 9.06
N GLY A 187 -0.80 16.45 8.53
CA GLY A 187 -0.41 16.84 7.17
C GLY A 187 -1.34 16.25 6.10
N VAL A 188 -1.67 14.96 6.24
CA VAL A 188 -2.61 14.27 5.33
C VAL A 188 -4.01 14.89 5.39
N PHE A 189 -4.53 15.18 6.59
CA PHE A 189 -5.86 15.78 6.78
C PHE A 189 -5.93 17.19 6.23
N LYS A 190 -4.89 18.00 6.48
CA LYS A 190 -4.74 19.34 5.89
C LYS A 190 -4.73 19.26 4.36
N TYR A 191 -3.92 18.35 3.79
CA TYR A 191 -3.90 18.12 2.35
C TYR A 191 -5.27 17.71 1.82
N LEU A 192 -6.02 16.87 2.54
CA LEU A 192 -7.37 16.45 2.17
C LEU A 192 -8.44 17.54 2.36
N GLY A 193 -8.22 18.52 3.24
CA GLY A 193 -9.14 19.64 3.51
C GLY A 193 -10.15 19.35 4.62
N VAL A 194 -9.73 18.62 5.65
CA VAL A 194 -10.49 18.33 6.87
C VAL A 194 -9.66 18.69 8.10
N PRO A 195 -10.29 19.07 9.23
CA PRO A 195 -9.54 19.39 10.45
C PRO A 195 -8.83 18.13 10.98
N PRO A 196 -7.65 18.27 11.61
CA PRO A 196 -6.99 17.15 12.23
C PRO A 196 -7.80 16.61 13.42
N ILE A 197 -7.64 15.32 13.68
CA ILE A 197 -8.16 14.63 14.86
C ILE A 197 -7.06 13.73 15.40
N GLU A 198 -7.23 13.26 16.64
CA GLU A 198 -6.44 12.15 17.15
C GLU A 198 -6.77 10.86 16.38
N VAL A 199 -5.73 10.16 15.93
CA VAL A 199 -5.87 8.94 15.12
C VAL A 199 -5.59 7.69 15.95
N SER A 200 -6.22 6.59 15.54
CA SER A 200 -5.92 5.27 16.07
C SER A 200 -6.05 4.23 14.96
N ALA A 201 -5.37 3.10 15.13
CA ALA A 201 -5.43 1.99 14.18
C ALA A 201 -5.62 0.67 14.92
N THR A 202 -6.33 -0.24 14.28
CA THR A 202 -6.47 -1.64 14.71
C THR A 202 -5.52 -2.58 13.96
N THR A 203 -4.98 -2.09 12.84
CA THR A 203 -4.04 -2.76 11.96
C THR A 203 -2.65 -2.73 12.56
N LEU A 204 -2.07 -3.91 12.73
CA LEU A 204 -0.72 -4.10 13.27
C LEU A 204 0.25 -4.58 12.20
N LYS A 205 1.54 -4.39 12.46
CA LYS A 205 2.61 -5.06 11.71
C LYS A 205 2.40 -6.58 11.81
N THR A 206 2.55 -7.26 10.68
CA THR A 206 2.20 -8.69 10.56
C THR A 206 3.07 -9.56 11.47
N ASP A 207 4.32 -9.16 11.67
CA ASP A 207 5.30 -9.87 12.49
C ASP A 207 6.31 -8.85 13.03
N ASN A 208 6.60 -8.93 14.33
CA ASN A 208 7.53 -8.02 15.00
C ASN A 208 8.95 -8.59 15.12
N ARG A 209 9.12 -9.89 14.82
CA ARG A 209 10.42 -10.55 14.78
C ARG A 209 11.33 -9.95 13.71
N THR A 210 12.63 -10.08 13.91
CA THR A 210 13.66 -9.69 12.93
C THR A 210 13.59 -10.60 11.70
N ASN A 211 14.25 -10.23 10.60
CA ASN A 211 14.23 -11.07 9.40
C ASN A 211 15.06 -12.35 9.62
N GLU A 212 16.10 -12.26 10.42
CA GLU A 212 16.99 -13.33 10.89
C GLU A 212 16.19 -14.40 11.64
N GLU A 213 15.26 -13.99 12.51
CA GLU A 213 14.37 -14.90 13.25
C GLU A 213 13.31 -15.56 12.36
N ARG A 214 12.97 -14.94 11.23
CA ARG A 214 11.87 -15.35 10.35
C ARG A 214 12.34 -16.14 9.14
N ILE A 215 13.62 -16.04 8.79
CA ILE A 215 14.19 -16.60 7.57
C ILE A 215 15.41 -17.44 7.93
N SER A 216 15.30 -18.77 7.77
CA SER A 216 16.36 -19.71 8.19
C SER A 216 17.67 -19.55 7.43
N ASN A 217 17.62 -19.02 6.21
CA ASN A 217 18.78 -18.82 5.33
C ASN A 217 19.07 -17.33 5.07
N TYR A 218 18.81 -16.48 6.07
CA TYR A 218 18.95 -15.04 5.90
C TYR A 218 20.39 -14.59 5.56
N SER A 219 21.42 -15.24 6.13
CA SER A 219 22.82 -14.98 5.80
C SER A 219 23.14 -15.25 4.32
N GLU A 220 22.63 -16.36 3.77
CA GLU A 220 22.78 -16.70 2.34
C GLU A 220 22.17 -15.60 1.43
N ILE A 221 21.04 -15.02 1.84
CA ILE A 221 20.40 -13.91 1.10
C ILE A 221 21.29 -12.66 1.12
N LEU A 222 21.85 -12.32 2.28
CA LEU A 222 22.74 -11.16 2.40
C LEU A 222 23.99 -11.33 1.53
N GLU A 223 24.63 -12.50 1.60
CA GLU A 223 25.83 -12.82 0.80
C GLU A 223 25.53 -12.79 -0.70
N TYR A 224 24.39 -13.33 -1.13
CA TYR A 224 24.00 -13.28 -2.53
C TYR A 224 23.77 -11.84 -3.01
N LEU A 225 23.09 -11.02 -2.21
CA LEU A 225 22.79 -9.63 -2.57
C LEU A 225 24.04 -8.74 -2.54
N SER A 226 24.95 -8.93 -1.59
CA SER A 226 26.21 -8.18 -1.52
C SER A 226 27.11 -8.44 -2.74
N ASN A 227 27.03 -9.64 -3.32
CA ASN A 227 27.74 -10.02 -4.54
C ASN A 227 26.95 -9.73 -5.82
N SER A 228 25.89 -8.93 -5.74
CA SER A 228 25.02 -8.57 -6.87
C SER A 228 24.96 -7.06 -7.08
N LYS A 229 24.27 -6.63 -8.15
CA LYS A 229 23.97 -5.20 -8.39
C LYS A 229 23.10 -4.54 -7.31
N PHE A 230 22.62 -5.29 -6.32
CA PHE A 230 21.76 -4.81 -5.23
C PHE A 230 22.50 -4.59 -3.91
N SER A 231 23.83 -4.67 -3.88
CA SER A 231 24.64 -4.47 -2.68
C SER A 231 24.33 -3.15 -1.95
N TYR A 232 24.12 -2.07 -2.69
CA TYR A 232 23.77 -0.74 -2.17
C TYR A 232 22.49 -0.69 -1.33
N LEU A 233 21.60 -1.68 -1.45
CA LEU A 233 20.38 -1.78 -0.62
C LEU A 233 20.65 -2.33 0.78
N LEU A 234 21.81 -2.95 1.00
CA LEU A 234 22.22 -3.47 2.30
C LEU A 234 22.89 -2.39 3.15
N GLU A 235 23.57 -1.43 2.52
CA GLU A 235 24.31 -0.33 3.16
C GLU A 235 23.38 0.76 3.71
N GLN A 236 22.18 0.92 3.15
CA GLN A 236 21.16 1.87 3.62
C GLN A 236 20.54 1.51 4.99
N LYS A 237 21.07 0.47 5.65
CA LYS A 237 20.68 0.03 6.99
C LYS A 237 21.63 0.48 8.10
N ALA A 238 22.74 1.15 7.76
CA ALA A 238 23.74 1.64 8.70
C ALA A 238 23.42 3.06 9.20
#